data_AF-A0A9E3RVM7-F1
#
_entry.id   AF-A0A9E3RVM7-F1
#
_cell.length_a   1.000
_cell.length_b   1.000
_cell.length_c   1.000
_cell.angle_alpha   90.00
_cell.angle_beta   90.00
_cell.angle_gamma   90.00
#
_symmetry.space_group_name_H-M   'P 1'
#
loop_
_entity.id
_entity.type
_entity.pdbx_description
1 polymer ?
#
loop_
_entity_poly.entity_id
_entity_poly.type
_entity_poly.pdbx_seq_one_letter_code
_entity_poly.pdbx_strand_id
1 'polypeptide(L)'
;MCALKKSEYKTQIRQEAKRTVSGAKFAGTGHGAYREAVEKGRKNLLIKCAEGGDNNAQRIKNEITYLLNNYVPAYDARIEALIDKWRTSHDPAYDPGIKARLRKVRAEYSGRSNAV
;
A
#
# COMPACT_ATOMS: atom_id res chain seq x y z
N MET A 1 15.75 27.96 -15.99
CA MET A 1 15.15 26.89 -15.17
C MET A 1 14.43 25.93 -16.11
N CYS A 2 14.89 24.67 -16.22
CA CYS A 2 14.23 23.68 -17.07
C CYS A 2 12.96 23.18 -16.38
N ALA A 3 11.80 23.54 -16.93
CA ALA A 3 10.52 22.99 -16.52
C ALA A 3 10.52 21.47 -16.81
N LEU A 4 10.43 20.66 -15.76
CA LEU A 4 10.28 19.21 -15.86
C LEU A 4 9.13 18.87 -16.82
N LYS A 5 9.36 17.95 -17.77
CA LYS A 5 8.29 17.49 -18.66
C LYS A 5 7.19 16.83 -17.82
N LYS A 6 5.92 17.01 -18.18
CA LYS A 6 4.74 16.49 -17.43
C LYS A 6 4.87 15.00 -17.08
N SER A 7 5.55 14.19 -17.90
CA SER A 7 5.82 12.77 -17.64
C SER A 7 6.82 12.52 -16.50
N GLU A 8 7.87 13.32 -16.39
CA GLU A 8 8.89 13.21 -15.34
C GLU A 8 8.33 13.65 -13.99
N TYR A 9 7.50 14.69 -13.98
CA TYR A 9 6.79 15.14 -12.79
C TYR A 9 5.86 14.05 -12.21
N LYS A 10 5.08 13.38 -13.07
CA LYS A 10 4.26 12.22 -12.64
C LYS A 10 5.11 11.08 -12.08
N THR A 11 6.28 10.85 -12.67
CA THR A 11 7.19 9.79 -12.23
C THR A 11 7.82 10.12 -10.88
N GLN A 12 8.19 11.38 -10.66
CA GLN A 12 8.61 11.88 -9.35
C GLN A 12 7.51 11.74 -8.29
N ILE A 13 6.27 12.15 -8.58
CA ILE A 13 5.15 11.99 -7.64
C ILE A 13 4.96 10.51 -7.26
N ARG A 14 5.06 9.59 -8.23
CA ARG A 14 4.98 8.14 -7.96
C ARG A 14 6.15 7.64 -7.12
N GLN A 15 7.37 8.10 -7.38
CA GLN A 15 8.55 7.68 -6.59
C GLN A 15 8.54 8.28 -5.18
N GLU A 16 8.12 9.53 -5.03
CA GLU A 16 7.98 10.19 -3.75
C GLU A 16 6.88 9.53 -2.92
N ALA A 17 5.72 9.21 -3.53
CA ALA A 17 4.69 8.41 -2.89
C ALA A 17 5.23 7.04 -2.44
N LYS A 18 5.99 6.32 -3.29
CA LYS A 18 6.64 5.06 -2.89
C LYS A 18 7.62 5.24 -1.73
N ARG A 19 8.39 6.35 -1.68
CA ARG A 19 9.32 6.65 -0.58
C ARG A 19 8.60 6.94 0.73
N THR A 20 7.55 7.78 0.73
CA THR A 20 6.74 8.04 1.94
C THR A 20 6.05 6.77 2.44
N VAL A 21 5.70 5.87 1.52
CA VAL A 21 5.06 4.58 1.80
C VAL A 21 6.06 3.51 2.30
N SER A 22 7.35 3.65 1.99
CA SER A 22 8.40 2.64 2.24
C SER A 22 8.85 2.51 3.71
N GLY A 23 8.15 3.13 4.65
CA GLY A 23 8.38 2.89 6.07
C GLY A 23 8.65 4.18 6.82
N ALA A 24 7.58 4.79 7.28
CA ALA A 24 7.62 5.33 8.62
C ALA A 24 7.58 4.11 9.56
N LYS A 25 8.74 3.66 10.05
CA LYS A 25 8.83 2.86 11.27
C LYS A 25 8.26 3.74 12.38
N PHE A 26 6.95 3.76 12.53
CA PHE A 26 6.26 4.66 13.46
C PHE A 26 6.55 4.15 14.87
N ALA A 27 7.50 4.80 15.55
CA ALA A 27 7.80 4.62 16.96
C ALA A 27 6.81 5.43 17.84
N GLY A 28 5.53 5.49 17.44
CA GLY A 28 4.51 6.31 18.09
C GLY A 28 3.62 5.46 18.99
N THR A 29 3.69 5.71 20.30
CA THR A 29 2.97 5.09 21.42
C THR A 29 1.45 5.34 21.44
N GLY A 30 0.78 5.40 20.29
CA GLY A 30 -0.67 5.63 20.20
C GLY A 30 -1.32 4.90 19.04
N HIS A 31 -1.99 3.78 19.33
CA HIS A 31 -2.74 2.99 18.35
C HIS A 31 -3.75 3.83 17.52
N GLY A 32 -4.32 4.89 18.10
CA GLY A 32 -5.26 5.80 17.40
C GLY A 32 -4.57 6.75 16.41
N ALA A 33 -3.51 7.44 16.84
CA ALA A 33 -2.79 8.39 16.00
C ALA A 33 -2.06 7.72 14.81
N TYR A 34 -1.52 6.51 15.03
CA TYR A 34 -0.98 5.68 13.95
C TYR A 34 -2.08 5.31 12.96
N ARG A 35 -3.28 5.00 13.47
CA ARG A 35 -4.39 4.59 12.61
C ARG A 35 -4.78 5.71 11.64
N GLU A 36 -4.96 6.90 12.18
CA GLU A 36 -5.33 8.10 11.43
C GLU A 36 -4.26 8.54 10.43
N ALA A 37 -2.98 8.53 10.82
CA ALA A 37 -1.88 8.93 9.94
C ALA A 37 -1.82 8.06 8.68
N VAL A 38 -2.12 6.77 8.82
CA VAL A 38 -2.09 5.83 7.70
C VAL A 38 -3.39 5.83 6.89
N GLU A 39 -4.55 6.05 7.49
CA GLU A 39 -5.78 6.34 6.73
C GLU A 39 -5.59 7.59 5.85
N LYS A 40 -4.96 8.63 6.40
CA LYS A 40 -4.59 9.84 5.66
C LYS A 40 -3.60 9.51 4.53
N GLY A 41 -2.59 8.68 4.81
CA GLY A 41 -1.64 8.21 3.80
C GLY A 41 -2.29 7.38 2.69
N ARG A 42 -3.25 6.49 3.00
CA ARG A 42 -4.02 5.71 2.02
C ARG A 42 -4.84 6.62 1.11
N LYS A 43 -5.55 7.60 1.68
CA LYS A 43 -6.33 8.58 0.90
C LYS A 43 -5.42 9.37 -0.05
N ASN A 44 -4.29 9.86 0.45
CA ASN A 44 -3.31 10.57 -0.38
C ASN A 44 -2.74 9.70 -1.51
N LEU A 45 -2.44 8.42 -1.23
CA LEU A 45 -2.01 7.48 -2.26
C LEU A 45 -3.07 7.31 -3.35
N LEU A 46 -4.34 7.11 -2.96
CA LEU A 46 -5.44 6.92 -3.91
C LEU A 46 -5.71 8.16 -4.76
N ILE A 47 -5.53 9.36 -4.21
CA ILE A 47 -5.60 10.64 -4.93
C ILE A 47 -4.45 10.72 -5.94
N LYS A 48 -3.20 10.52 -5.50
CA LYS A 48 -2.02 10.55 -6.38
C LYS A 48 -2.10 9.52 -7.51
N CYS A 49 -2.62 8.32 -7.25
CA CYS A 49 -2.82 7.31 -8.29
C CYS A 49 -3.89 7.77 -9.30
N ALA A 50 -4.97 8.40 -8.83
CA ALA A 50 -6.01 8.94 -9.70
C ALA A 50 -5.47 10.09 -10.59
N GLU A 51 -4.73 11.03 -10.00
CA GLU A 51 -4.06 12.13 -10.73
C GLU A 51 -2.99 11.62 -11.71
N GLY A 52 -2.32 10.53 -11.34
CA GLY A 52 -1.34 9.83 -12.17
C GLY A 52 -1.93 9.16 -13.41
N GLY A 53 -3.25 9.00 -13.47
CA GLY A 53 -3.96 8.26 -14.52
C GLY A 53 -3.81 6.75 -14.37
N ASP A 54 -3.54 6.25 -13.16
CA ASP A 54 -3.37 4.82 -12.90
C ASP A 54 -4.73 4.11 -13.07
N ASN A 55 -4.72 3.00 -13.80
CA ASN A 55 -5.93 2.19 -13.99
C ASN A 55 -6.36 1.52 -12.68
N ASN A 56 -7.59 0.99 -12.64
CA ASN A 56 -8.17 0.40 -11.43
C ASN A 56 -7.28 -0.70 -10.81
N ALA A 57 -6.68 -1.55 -11.64
CA ALA A 57 -5.85 -2.65 -11.17
C ALA A 57 -4.53 -2.17 -10.54
N GLN A 58 -3.92 -1.12 -11.10
CA GLN A 58 -2.73 -0.49 -10.56
C GLN A 58 -3.01 0.25 -9.25
N ARG A 59 -4.19 0.87 -9.12
CA ARG A 59 -4.67 1.45 -7.85
C ARG A 59 -4.84 0.36 -6.78
N ILE A 60 -5.45 -0.77 -7.13
CA ILE A 60 -5.62 -1.92 -6.22
C ILE A 60 -4.27 -2.47 -5.78
N LYS A 61 -3.33 -2.68 -6.71
CA LYS A 61 -1.96 -3.12 -6.40
C LYS A 61 -1.25 -2.18 -5.41
N ASN A 62 -1.34 -0.87 -5.65
CA ASN A 62 -0.73 0.13 -4.79
C ASN A 62 -1.37 0.14 -3.40
N GLU A 63 -2.69 0.01 -3.31
CA GLU A 63 -3.43 -0.10 -2.03
C GLU A 63 -3.05 -1.37 -1.26
N ILE A 64 -2.98 -2.53 -1.92
CA ILE A 64 -2.54 -3.80 -1.29
C ILE A 64 -1.13 -3.66 -0.74
N THR A 65 -0.20 -3.12 -1.54
CA THR A 65 1.20 -2.94 -1.13
C THR A 65 1.30 -2.01 0.07
N TYR A 66 0.52 -0.93 0.07
CA TYR A 66 0.46 0.02 1.17
C TYR A 66 -0.03 -0.63 2.46
N LEU A 67 -1.15 -1.36 2.39
CA LEU A 67 -1.76 -2.00 3.56
C LEU A 67 -0.90 -3.15 4.10
N LEU A 68 -0.28 -3.95 3.23
CA LEU A 68 0.64 -5.01 3.63
C LEU A 68 1.83 -4.49 4.44
N ASN A 69 2.38 -3.34 4.05
CA ASN A 69 3.55 -2.78 4.72
C ASN A 69 3.22 -2.05 6.02
N ASN A 70 1.97 -1.62 6.23
CA ASN A 70 1.61 -0.73 7.35
C ASN A 70 0.54 -1.31 8.29
N TYR A 71 -0.24 -2.34 7.91
CA TYR A 71 -1.54 -2.59 8.56
C TYR A 71 -2.00 -4.04 8.73
N VAL A 72 -1.11 -5.01 8.56
CA VAL A 72 -1.39 -6.36 9.05
C VAL A 72 -1.21 -6.35 10.57
N PRO A 73 -2.18 -6.84 11.38
CA PRO A 73 -3.38 -7.59 11.01
C PRO A 73 -4.70 -6.79 10.89
N ALA A 74 -4.74 -5.51 11.28
CA ALA A 74 -6.01 -4.78 11.38
C ALA A 74 -6.80 -4.62 10.06
N TYR A 75 -6.16 -4.76 8.88
CA TYR A 75 -6.81 -4.60 7.57
C TYR A 75 -6.75 -5.88 6.73
N ASP A 76 -6.61 -7.03 7.39
CA ASP A 76 -6.43 -8.32 6.73
C ASP A 76 -7.57 -8.66 5.76
N ALA A 77 -8.82 -8.52 6.21
CA ALA A 77 -10.01 -8.73 5.38
C ALA A 77 -10.09 -7.77 4.19
N ARG A 78 -9.63 -6.53 4.35
CA ARG A 78 -9.58 -5.53 3.27
C ARG A 78 -8.53 -5.93 2.23
N ILE A 79 -7.36 -6.40 2.68
CA ILE A 79 -6.29 -6.87 1.79
C ILE A 79 -6.78 -8.08 0.98
N GLU A 80 -7.45 -9.05 1.61
CA GLU A 80 -8.04 -10.19 0.92
C GLU A 80 -9.06 -9.76 -0.15
N ALA A 81 -10.01 -8.88 0.21
CA ALA A 81 -10.99 -8.37 -0.74
C ALA A 81 -10.34 -7.64 -1.94
N LEU A 82 -9.26 -6.90 -1.71
CA LEU A 82 -8.50 -6.23 -2.77
C LEU A 82 -7.75 -7.23 -3.66
N ILE A 83 -7.14 -8.26 -3.08
CA ILE A 83 -6.47 -9.33 -3.85
C ILE A 83 -7.47 -10.05 -4.75
N ASP A 84 -8.64 -10.39 -4.22
CA ASP A 84 -9.67 -11.07 -5.00
C ASP A 84 -10.23 -10.15 -6.10
N LYS A 85 -10.41 -8.86 -5.82
CA LYS A 85 -10.80 -7.86 -6.82
C LYS A 85 -9.75 -7.73 -7.94
N TRP A 86 -8.47 -7.75 -7.60
CA TRP A 86 -7.37 -7.71 -8.57
C TRP A 86 -7.31 -8.97 -9.42
N ARG A 87 -7.58 -10.13 -8.82
CA ARG A 87 -7.68 -11.40 -9.53
C ARG A 87 -8.83 -11.39 -10.54
N THR A 88 -10.01 -10.89 -10.14
CA THR A 88 -11.19 -10.81 -11.01
C THR A 88 -11.10 -9.74 -12.08
N SER A 89 -10.21 -8.75 -11.95
CA SER A 89 -10.05 -7.71 -12.97
C SER A 89 -9.29 -8.19 -14.20
N HIS A 90 -8.84 -9.47 -14.24
CA HIS A 90 -8.06 -10.05 -15.34
C HIS A 90 -6.85 -9.19 -15.74
N ASP A 91 -6.24 -8.52 -14.77
CA ASP A 91 -5.06 -7.69 -15.03
C ASP A 91 -3.85 -8.61 -15.28
N PRO A 92 -3.17 -8.52 -16.43
CA PRO A 92 -1.97 -9.31 -16.71
C PRO A 92 -0.83 -9.03 -15.72
N ALA A 93 -0.87 -7.90 -14.99
CA ALA A 93 0.09 -7.58 -13.96
C ALA A 93 -0.25 -8.18 -12.58
N TYR A 94 -1.33 -8.98 -12.47
CA TYR A 94 -1.68 -9.69 -11.25
C TYR A 94 -0.54 -10.63 -10.82
N ASP A 95 -0.13 -10.51 -9.55
CA ASP A 95 0.89 -11.35 -8.93
C ASP A 95 0.21 -12.41 -8.02
N PRO A 96 0.19 -13.70 -8.41
CA PRO A 96 -0.34 -14.78 -7.56
C PRO A 96 0.42 -14.93 -6.23
N GLY A 97 1.68 -14.50 -6.19
CA GLY A 97 2.55 -14.52 -5.01
C GLY A 97 2.09 -13.57 -3.90
N ILE A 98 1.17 -12.64 -4.18
CA ILE A 98 0.68 -11.67 -3.19
C ILE A 98 -0.01 -12.35 -1.99
N LYS A 99 -0.70 -13.48 -2.19
CA LYS A 99 -1.29 -14.28 -1.10
C LYS A 99 -0.22 -14.94 -0.23
N ALA A 100 0.88 -15.42 -0.82
CA ALA A 100 2.00 -15.95 -0.05
C ALA A 100 2.68 -14.85 0.77
N ARG A 101 2.83 -13.64 0.22
CA ARG A 101 3.34 -12.48 0.94
C ARG A 101 2.44 -12.09 2.12
N LEU A 102 1.12 -12.09 1.92
CA LEU A 102 0.16 -11.84 3.01
C LEU A 102 0.31 -12.87 4.14
N ARG A 103 0.38 -14.17 3.81
CA ARG A 103 0.62 -15.24 4.80
C ARG A 103 1.93 -15.05 5.56
N LYS A 104 3.01 -14.66 4.87
CA LYS A 104 4.30 -14.39 5.50
C LYS A 104 4.22 -13.22 6.48
N VAL A 105 3.61 -12.11 6.08
CA VAL A 105 3.43 -10.94 6.96
C VAL A 105 2.55 -11.30 8.17
N ARG A 106 1.47 -12.08 7.99
CA ARG A 106 0.66 -12.61 9.10
C ARG A 106 1.49 -13.43 10.09
N ALA A 107 2.34 -14.32 9.58
CA ALA A 107 3.21 -15.15 10.40
C ALA A 107 4.25 -14.31 11.16
N GLU A 108 4.84 -13.29 10.52
CA GLU A 108 5.78 -12.37 11.16
C GLU A 108 5.14 -11.58 12.32
N TYR A 109 3.92 -11.08 12.13
CA TYR A 109 3.18 -10.38 13.20
C TYR A 109 2.77 -11.32 14.34
N SER A 110 2.26 -12.51 14.02
CA SER A 110 1.85 -13.50 15.03
C SER A 110 3.04 -14.01 15.84
N GLY A 111 4.18 -14.28 15.17
CA GLY A 111 5.43 -14.66 15.83
C GLY A 111 6.02 -13.56 16.72
N ARG A 112 5.79 -12.29 16.38
CA ARG A 112 6.18 -11.15 17.23
C ARG A 112 5.30 -11.00 18.48
N SER A 113 4.01 -11.32 18.39
CA SER A 113 3.09 -11.23 19.53
C SER A 113 3.33 -12.30 20.60
N ASN A 114 3.96 -13.43 20.22
CA ASN A 114 4.31 -14.52 21.13
C ASN A 114 5.73 -14.42 21.72
N ALA A 115 6.46 -13.33 21.44
CA ALA A 115 7.83 -13.12 21.91
C ALA A 115 7.92 -12.14 23.10
N VAL A 116 6.80 -11.92 23.81
CA VAL A 116 6.72 -11.12 25.05
C VAL A 116 6.28 -12.02 26.19
#